data_AF-A0A916YZV3-F1
#
_entry.id   AF-A0A916YZV3-F1
#
_cell.length_a   1.000
_cell.length_b   1.000
_cell.length_c   1.000
_cell.angle_alpha   90.00
_cell.angle_beta   90.00
_cell.angle_gamma   90.00
#
_symmetry.space_group_name_H-M   'P 1'
#
loop_
_entity.id
_entity.type
_entity.pdbx_description
1 polymer ?
#
loop_
_entity_poly.entity_id
_entity_poly.type
_entity_poly.pdbx_seq_one_letter_code
_entity_poly.pdbx_strand_id
1 'polypeptide(L)'
;MANVLSNFETWKKFLAERVEHGKNIGLSEDSISDLAYEIGSFLGEKVDPKNEQEQALKEIWEVGNEEERKTIAGLMVKLVQKS
;
A
#
# COMPACT_ATOMS: atom_id res chain seq x y z
N MET A 1 22.98 -12.17 -0.50
CA MET A 1 22.46 -11.16 0.45
C MET A 1 21.43 -10.35 -0.30
N ALA A 2 20.14 -10.57 -0.04
CA ALA A 2 19.07 -9.81 -0.66
C ALA A 2 18.80 -8.57 0.19
N ASN A 3 19.22 -7.44 -0.35
CA ASN A 3 19.24 -6.14 0.31
C ASN A 3 17.78 -5.67 0.49
N VAL A 4 17.37 -5.51 1.75
CA VAL A 4 16.68 -4.38 2.41
C VAL A 4 15.93 -3.33 1.57
N LEU A 5 16.22 -3.13 0.29
CA LEU A 5 15.39 -2.42 -0.71
C LEU A 5 14.07 -3.16 -1.05
N SER A 6 13.84 -4.32 -0.44
CA SER A 6 12.84 -5.31 -0.86
C SER A 6 11.50 -5.23 -0.14
N ASN A 7 11.23 -4.27 0.74
CA ASN A 7 9.94 -4.20 1.45
C ASN A 7 9.00 -3.18 0.82
N PHE A 8 9.39 -1.92 0.72
CA PHE A 8 8.51 -0.89 0.14
C PHE A 8 8.30 -1.06 -1.36
N GLU A 9 9.34 -1.37 -2.14
CA GLU A 9 9.20 -1.64 -3.58
C GLU A 9 8.38 -2.90 -3.86
N THR A 10 8.60 -3.97 -3.09
CA THR A 10 7.78 -5.20 -3.19
C THR A 10 6.34 -4.93 -2.79
N TRP A 11 6.12 -4.12 -1.75
CA TRP A 11 4.80 -3.73 -1.31
C TRP A 11 4.08 -2.90 -2.39
N LYS A 12 4.76 -1.91 -2.99
CA LYS A 12 4.23 -1.11 -4.12
C LYS A 12 3.85 -2.01 -5.30
N LYS A 13 4.74 -2.95 -5.66
CA LYS A 13 4.49 -3.91 -6.74
C LYS A 13 3.30 -4.82 -6.44
N PHE A 14 3.22 -5.36 -5.23
CA PHE A 14 2.12 -6.22 -4.81
C PHE A 14 0.78 -5.49 -4.80
N LEU A 15 0.76 -4.25 -4.30
CA LEU A 15 -0.42 -3.40 -4.33
C LEU A 15 -0.84 -3.10 -5.78
N ALA A 16 0.10 -2.73 -6.65
CA ALA A 16 -0.18 -2.47 -8.07
C ALA A 16 -0.75 -3.70 -8.78
N GLU A 17 -0.13 -4.88 -8.62
CA GLU A 17 -0.60 -6.14 -9.20
C GLU A 17 -2.02 -6.49 -8.72
N ARG A 18 -2.32 -6.27 -7.44
CA ARG A 18 -3.64 -6.58 -6.88
C ARG A 18 -4.73 -5.61 -7.31
N VAL A 19 -4.41 -4.33 -7.40
CA VAL A 19 -5.33 -3.33 -7.94
C VAL A 19 -5.57 -3.55 -9.43
N GLU A 20 -4.53 -3.80 -10.21
CA GLU A 20 -4.63 -4.08 -11.65
C GLU A 20 -5.47 -5.33 -11.90
N HIS A 21 -5.22 -6.41 -11.13
CA HIS A 21 -6.04 -7.61 -11.19
C HIS A 21 -7.50 -7.32 -10.83
N GLY A 22 -7.76 -6.55 -9.77
CA GLY A 22 -9.09 -6.11 -9.37
C GLY A 22 -9.82 -5.34 -10.47
N LYS A 23 -9.14 -4.41 -11.15
CA LYS A 23 -9.68 -3.67 -12.29
C LYS A 23 -9.99 -4.59 -13.47
N ASN A 24 -9.09 -5.52 -13.78
CA ASN A 24 -9.24 -6.45 -14.91
C ASN A 24 -10.43 -7.42 -14.75
N ILE A 25 -10.78 -7.78 -13.52
CA ILE A 25 -11.96 -8.61 -13.24
C ILE A 25 -13.25 -7.79 -13.02
N GLY A 26 -13.19 -6.46 -13.16
CA GLY A 26 -14.35 -5.58 -13.07
C GLY A 26 -14.79 -5.22 -11.64
N LEU A 27 -13.89 -5.27 -10.66
CA LEU A 27 -14.19 -4.77 -9.31
C LEU A 27 -14.52 -3.28 -9.34
N SER A 28 -15.46 -2.86 -8.49
CA SER A 28 -15.72 -1.45 -8.26
C SER A 28 -14.53 -0.78 -7.57
N GLU A 29 -14.41 0.55 -7.72
CA GLU A 29 -13.37 1.33 -7.05
C GLU A 29 -13.47 1.22 -5.51
N ASP A 30 -14.66 0.98 -4.95
CA ASP A 30 -14.85 0.70 -3.53
C ASP A 30 -14.19 -0.63 -3.12
N SER A 31 -14.40 -1.71 -3.88
CA SER A 31 -13.77 -3.01 -3.62
C SER A 31 -12.25 -2.96 -3.82
N ILE A 32 -11.76 -2.14 -4.74
CA ILE A 32 -10.32 -1.87 -4.90
C ILE A 32 -9.76 -1.13 -3.69
N SER A 33 -10.53 -0.18 -3.12
CA SER A 33 -10.13 0.57 -1.93
C SER A 33 -10.07 -0.33 -0.69
N ASP A 34 -11.02 -1.24 -0.53
CA ASP A 34 -11.01 -2.24 0.54
C ASP A 34 -9.82 -3.20 0.39
N LEU A 35 -9.52 -3.65 -0.84
CA LEU A 35 -8.34 -4.47 -1.12
C LEU A 35 -7.03 -3.72 -0.80
N ALA A 36 -6.96 -2.43 -1.13
CA ALA A 36 -5.81 -1.59 -0.80
C ALA A 36 -5.65 -1.38 0.71
N TYR A 37 -6.76 -1.31 1.46
CA TYR A 37 -6.78 -1.22 2.92
C TYR A 37 -6.25 -2.50 3.60
N GLU A 38 -6.68 -3.68 3.14
CA GLU A 38 -6.14 -4.96 3.63
C GLU A 38 -4.63 -5.06 3.39
N ILE A 39 -4.17 -4.61 2.21
CA ILE A 39 -2.74 -4.62 1.85
C ILE A 39 -1.95 -3.58 2.65
N GLY A 40 -2.53 -2.42 2.97
CA GLY A 40 -1.91 -1.41 3.82
C GLY A 40 -1.82 -1.82 5.30
N SER A 41 -2.76 -2.62 5.78
CA SER A 41 -2.70 -3.21 7.13
C SER A 41 -1.48 -4.14 7.29
N PHE A 42 -1.05 -4.79 6.21
CA PHE A 42 0.18 -5.58 6.18
C PHE A 42 1.46 -4.73 6.36
N LEU A 43 1.42 -3.45 5.93
CA LEU A 43 2.50 -2.48 6.08
C LEU A 43 2.66 -2.09 7.56
N GLY A 44 1.55 -1.81 8.23
CA GLY A 44 1.54 -1.46 9.67
C GLY A 44 2.04 -2.59 10.57
N GLU A 45 1.66 -3.85 10.29
CA GLU A 45 2.00 -4.99 11.15
C GLU A 45 3.34 -5.67 10.84
N LYS A 46 3.82 -5.65 9.59
CA LYS A 46 4.97 -6.51 9.18
C LYS A 46 6.17 -5.79 8.58
N VAL A 47 6.08 -4.49 8.32
CA VAL A 47 7.23 -3.74 7.78
C VAL A 47 8.00 -3.15 8.95
N ASP A 48 9.18 -3.72 9.18
CA ASP A 48 10.22 -3.08 9.97
C ASP A 48 10.86 -1.99 9.07
N PRO A 49 10.62 -0.70 9.36
CA PRO A 49 11.02 0.39 8.50
C PRO A 49 12.55 0.46 8.43
N LYS A 50 13.08 0.44 7.21
CA LYS A 50 14.53 0.38 6.95
C LYS A 50 15.12 1.73 6.55
N ASN A 51 14.27 2.73 6.34
CA ASN A 51 14.62 4.10 6.01
C ASN A 51 13.56 5.09 6.54
N GLU A 52 13.88 6.38 6.53
CA GLU A 52 13.02 7.45 7.04
C GLU A 52 11.70 7.59 6.26
N GLN A 53 11.69 7.26 4.97
CA GLN A 53 10.48 7.34 4.14
C GLN A 53 9.46 6.26 4.51
N GLU A 54 9.93 5.03 4.75
CA GLU A 54 9.13 3.90 5.22
C GLU A 54 8.60 4.17 6.65
N GLN A 55 9.43 4.74 7.51
CA GLN A 55 9.03 5.14 8.87
C GLN A 55 7.90 6.19 8.83
N ALA A 56 8.04 7.24 8.02
CA ALA A 56 7.04 8.29 7.90
C ALA A 56 5.69 7.74 7.38
N LEU A 57 5.70 6.85 6.39
CA LEU A 57 4.49 6.20 5.90
C LEU A 57 3.81 5.34 6.97
N LYS A 58 4.60 4.62 7.77
CA LYS A 58 4.08 3.83 8.89
C LYS A 58 3.43 4.72 9.95
N GLU A 59 4.08 5.80 10.35
CA GLU A 59 3.53 6.75 11.33
C GLU A 59 2.23 7.38 10.83
N ILE A 60 2.17 7.81 9.56
CA ILE A 60 0.96 8.34 8.92
C ILE A 60 -0.16 7.28 8.89
N TRP A 61 0.18 6.03 8.62
CA TRP A 61 -0.78 4.92 8.62
C TRP A 61 -1.32 4.62 10.03
N GLU A 62 -0.46 4.63 11.05
CA GLU A 62 -0.81 4.32 12.43
C GLU A 62 -1.76 5.36 13.03
N VAL A 63 -1.54 6.66 12.76
CA VAL A 63 -2.41 7.73 13.26
C VAL A 63 -3.74 7.86 12.51
N GLY A 64 -3.83 7.31 11.29
CA GLY A 64 -5.03 7.39 10.46
C GLY A 64 -6.17 6.47 10.93
N ASN A 65 -7.40 6.95 10.82
CA ASN A 65 -8.62 6.14 10.95
C ASN A 65 -8.87 5.29 9.68
N GLU A 66 -9.95 4.50 9.65
CA GLU A 66 -10.24 3.61 8.51
C GLU A 66 -10.35 4.34 7.16
N GLU A 67 -11.07 5.46 7.13
CA GLU A 67 -11.28 6.26 5.91
C GLU A 67 -9.96 6.91 5.43
N GLU A 68 -9.17 7.42 6.37
CA GLU A 68 -7.85 8.00 6.08
C GLU A 68 -6.87 6.95 5.55
N ARG A 69 -6.86 5.75 6.13
CA ARG A 69 -6.06 4.61 5.66
C ARG A 69 -6.47 4.16 4.26
N LYS A 70 -7.76 4.08 3.95
CA LYS A 70 -8.27 3.83 2.58
C LYS A 70 -7.78 4.90 1.61
N THR A 71 -7.82 6.16 2.03
CA THR A 71 -7.34 7.30 1.23
C THR A 71 -5.84 7.20 0.95
N ILE A 72 -5.02 6.98 1.98
CA ILE A 72 -3.56 6.81 1.86
C ILE A 72 -3.26 5.63 0.94
N ALA A 73 -3.93 4.50 1.11
CA ALA A 73 -3.75 3.32 0.26
C ALA A 73 -4.04 3.65 -1.21
N GLY A 74 -5.18 4.31 -1.50
CA GLY A 74 -5.54 4.75 -2.85
C GLY A 74 -4.55 5.76 -3.45
N LEU A 75 -3.99 6.66 -2.65
CA LEU A 75 -2.94 7.58 -3.11
C LEU A 75 -1.64 6.83 -3.45
N MET A 76 -1.27 5.83 -2.66
CA MET A 76 -0.09 5.01 -2.96
C MET A 76 -0.26 4.18 -4.24
N VAL A 77 -1.46 3.64 -4.50
CA VAL A 77 -1.78 3.01 -5.81
C VAL A 77 -1.51 3.99 -6.96
N LYS A 78 -2.07 5.19 -6.88
CA LYS A 78 -1.92 6.23 -7.91
C LYS A 78 -0.46 6.65 -8.09
N LEU A 79 0.31 6.70 -7.00
CA LEU A 79 1.74 7.00 -7.02
C LEU A 79 2.52 5.93 -7.78
N VAL A 80 2.22 4.65 -7.54
CA VAL A 80 2.85 3.52 -8.26
C VAL A 80 2.50 3.54 -9.73
N GLN A 81 1.22 3.76 -10.08
CA GLN A 81 0.77 3.81 -11.47
C GLN A 81 1.36 4.98 -12.28
N LYS A 82 1.84 6.03 -11.61
CA LYS A 82 2.47 7.20 -12.24
C LYS A 82 3.99 7.04 -12.44
N SER A 83 4.59 6.01 -11.83
CA SER A 83 6.05 5.77 -11.83
C SER A 83 6.42 4.71 -12.86
#